data_AF-A0A9D9L8C2-F1
#
_entry.id   AF-A0A9D9L8C2-F1
#
_cell.length_a   1.000
_cell.length_b   1.000
_cell.length_c   1.000
_cell.angle_alpha   90.00
_cell.angle_beta   90.00
_cell.angle_gamma   90.00
#
_symmetry.space_group_name_H-M   'P 1'
#
loop_
_entity.id
_entity.type
_entity.pdbx_description
1 polymer ?
#
loop_
_entity_poly.entity_id
_entity_poly.type
_entity_poly.pdbx_seq_one_letter_code
_entity_poly.pdbx_strand_id
1 'polypeptide(L)' 'MGSERLYIVRTAAGDEFGPLDQEALVKYAENGKIAYNDKVRSTLIPQWEQAVNLSFLKDILRDQQEKEVMKNERGLLPW' A
#
# COMPACT_ATOMS: atom_id res chain seq x y z
N MET A 1 -14.16 6.64 22.12
CA MET A 1 -13.85 5.26 21.67
C MET A 1 -13.89 5.29 20.15
N GLY A 2 -12.73 5.39 19.52
CA GLY A 2 -12.62 5.56 18.08
C GLY A 2 -13.02 4.26 17.40
N SER A 3 -13.93 4.34 16.42
CA SER A 3 -14.29 3.20 15.58
C SER A 3 -13.02 2.73 14.87
N GLU A 4 -12.49 1.58 15.26
CA GLU A 4 -11.35 0.95 14.61
C GLU A 4 -11.76 0.64 13.16
N ARG A 5 -11.39 1.52 12.24
CA ARG A 5 -11.70 1.36 10.82
C ARG A 5 -10.87 0.19 10.33
N LEU A 6 -11.58 -0.85 9.91
CA LEU A 6 -11.00 -2.01 9.28
C LEU A 6 -10.94 -1.80 7.77
N TYR A 7 -9.91 -2.34 7.15
CA TYR A 7 -9.61 -2.16 5.75
C TYR A 7 -9.28 -3.50 5.10
N ILE A 8 -9.64 -3.62 3.83
CA ILE A 8 -9.31 -4.78 2.99
C ILE A 8 -8.33 -4.28 1.93
N VAL A 9 -7.24 -5.01 1.76
CA VAL A 9 -6.25 -4.74 0.72
C VAL A 9 -6.48 -5.71 -0.44
N ARG A 10 -6.33 -5.22 -1.65
CA ARG A 10 -6.32 -5.99 -2.88
C ARG A 10 -5.02 -5.75 -3.61
N THR A 11 -4.28 -6.82 -3.82
CA THR A 11 -3.00 -6.78 -4.54
C THR A 11 -3.22 -6.49 -6.02
N ALA A 12 -2.17 -6.06 -6.71
CA ALA A 12 -2.15 -5.98 -8.17
C ALA A 12 -2.47 -7.32 -8.87
N ALA A 13 -2.18 -8.46 -8.22
CA ALA A 13 -2.52 -9.80 -8.72
C ALA A 13 -4.03 -10.13 -8.59
N GLY A 14 -4.77 -9.35 -7.81
CA GLY A 14 -6.19 -9.50 -7.60
C GLY A 14 -6.58 -10.19 -6.30
N ASP A 15 -5.61 -10.68 -5.53
CA ASP A 15 -5.81 -11.28 -4.21
C ASP A 15 -6.28 -10.23 -3.19
N GLU A 16 -7.33 -10.56 -2.45
CA GLU A 16 -7.84 -9.73 -1.36
C GLU A 16 -7.47 -10.32 0.00
N PHE A 17 -6.97 -9.50 0.92
CA PHE A 17 -6.66 -9.91 2.28
C PHE A 17 -7.03 -8.83 3.32
N GLY A 18 -7.35 -9.30 4.52
CA GLY A 18 -7.88 -8.50 5.62
C GLY A 18 -9.11 -9.16 6.25
N PRO A 19 -9.91 -8.43 7.05
CA PRO A 19 -9.76 -7.03 7.41
C PRO A 19 -8.56 -6.75 8.32
N LEU A 20 -7.86 -5.64 8.06
CA LEU A 20 -6.73 -5.14 8.87
C LEU A 20 -7.07 -3.74 9.41
N ASP A 21 -6.60 -3.44 10.61
CA ASP A 21 -6.63 -2.08 11.16
C ASP A 21 -5.54 -1.19 10.50
N GLN A 22 -5.57 0.09 10.83
CA GLN A 22 -4.63 1.07 10.28
C GLN A 22 -3.17 0.78 10.66
N GLU A 23 -2.90 0.31 11.89
CA GLU A 23 -1.53 0.01 12.34
C GLU A 23 -0.99 -1.23 11.64
N ALA A 24 -1.83 -2.25 11.45
CA ALA A 24 -1.49 -3.42 10.66
C ALA A 24 -1.18 -3.04 9.21
N LEU A 25 -2.00 -2.20 8.56
CA LEU A 25 -1.71 -1.69 7.20
C LEU A 25 -0.34 -1.02 7.10
N VAL A 26 -0.02 -0.15 8.05
CA VAL A 26 1.29 0.54 8.12
C VAL A 26 2.43 -0.49 8.20
N LYS A 27 2.36 -1.44 9.12
CA LYS A 27 3.39 -2.49 9.26
C LYS A 27 3.55 -3.34 8.00
N TYR A 28 2.45 -3.66 7.32
CA TYR A 28 2.49 -4.42 6.07
C TYR A 28 3.11 -3.61 4.93
N ALA A 29 2.84 -2.31 4.84
CA ALA A 29 3.50 -1.43 3.89
C ALA A 29 5.00 -1.32 4.18
N GLU A 30 5.40 -1.12 5.44
CA GLU A 30 6.80 -1.09 5.85
C GLU A 30 7.54 -2.41 5.55
N ASN A 31 6.85 -3.55 5.69
CA ASN A 31 7.42 -4.86 5.39
C ASN A 31 7.44 -5.20 3.88
N GLY A 32 6.89 -4.33 3.03
CA GLY A 32 6.81 -4.55 1.58
C GLY A 32 5.76 -5.57 1.16
N LYS A 33 4.77 -5.87 2.02
CA LYS A 33 3.62 -6.71 1.67
C LYS A 33 2.52 -5.94 0.94
N ILE A 34 2.47 -4.62 1.11
CA ILE A 34 1.57 -3.72 0.40
C ILE A 34 2.44 -2.82 -0.46
N ALA A 35 2.15 -2.80 -1.76
CA ALA A 35 2.79 -1.94 -2.73
C ALA A 35 2.00 -0.63 -2.91
N TYR A 36 2.68 0.39 -3.43
CA TYR A 36 2.08 1.70 -3.73
C TYR A 36 0.90 1.61 -4.72
N ASN A 37 0.88 0.60 -5.59
CA ASN A 37 -0.16 0.39 -6.60
C ASN A 37 -1.35 -0.46 -6.12
N ASP A 38 -1.24 -1.08 -4.94
CA ASP A 38 -2.31 -1.92 -4.39
C ASP A 38 -3.53 -1.08 -4.05
N LYS A 39 -4.70 -1.71 -4.00
CA LYS A 39 -5.96 -1.05 -3.67
C LYS A 39 -6.35 -1.37 -2.24
N VAL A 40 -6.83 -0.39 -1.51
CA VAL A 40 -7.31 -0.51 -0.15
C VAL A 40 -8.73 0.05 -0.10
N ARG A 41 -9.63 -0.66 0.57
CA ARG A 41 -10.99 -0.16 0.87
C ARG A 41 -11.27 -0.28 2.35
N SER A 42 -12.11 0.60 2.89
CA SER A 42 -12.65 0.39 4.24
C SER A 42 -13.79 -0.65 4.19
N THR A 43 -13.97 -1.41 5.27
CA THR A 43 -15.12 -2.32 5.39
C THR A 43 -16.46 -1.57 5.47
N LEU A 44 -16.42 -0.30 5.88
CA LEU A 44 -17.59 0.57 6.03
C LEU A 44 -17.95 1.33 4.75
N ILE A 45 -17.01 1.49 3.82
CA ILE A 45 -17.18 2.27 2.61
C ILE A 45 -16.78 1.39 1.42
N PRO A 46 -17.70 1.06 0.49
CA PRO A 46 -17.41 0.18 -0.64
C PRO A 46 -16.63 0.90 -1.75
N GLN A 47 -15.65 1.72 -1.39
CA GLN A 47 -14.80 2.47 -2.30
C GLN A 47 -13.37 1.94 -2.19
N TRP A 48 -12.81 1.56 -3.33
CA TRP A 48 -11.41 1.20 -3.45
C TRP A 48 -10.57 2.42 -3.79
N GLU A 49 -9.53 2.65 -3.00
CA GLU A 49 -8.55 3.71 -3.22
C GLU A 49 -7.16 3.08 -3.34
N GLN A 50 -6.23 3.74 -4.03
CA GLN A 50 -4.86 3.24 -4.06
C GLN A 50 -4.20 3.42 -2.69
N ALA A 51 -3.37 2.45 -2.29
CA ALA A 51 -2.69 2.46 -1.01
C ALA A 51 -1.88 3.76 -0.82
N VAL A 52 -1.21 4.25 -1.87
CA VAL A 52 -0.44 5.51 -1.84
C VAL A 52 -1.30 6.77 -1.63
N ASN A 53 -2.61 6.72 -1.90
CA ASN A 53 -3.50 7.86 -1.70
C ASN A 53 -3.97 7.99 -0.25
N LEU A 54 -3.84 6.93 0.55
CA LEU A 54 -4.21 6.96 1.96
C LEU A 54 -3.20 7.79 2.75
N SER A 55 -3.66 8.81 3.47
CA SER A 55 -2.80 9.76 4.19
C SER A 55 -1.77 9.11 5.11
N PHE A 56 -2.11 7.97 5.72
CA PHE A 56 -1.25 7.23 6.65
C PHE A 56 -0.31 6.22 5.97
N LEU A 57 -0.51 5.90 4.69
CA LEU A 57 0.39 5.03 3.91
C LEU A 57 1.21 5.81 2.88
N LYS A 58 0.72 6.98 2.45
CA LYS A 58 1.34 7.81 1.41
C LYS A 58 2.82 8.02 1.65
N ASP A 59 3.21 8.39 2.86
CA ASP A 59 4.61 8.71 3.19
C ASP A 59 5.53 7.48 3.02
N ILE A 60 5.08 6.32 3.51
CA ILE A 60 5.79 5.05 3.46
C ILE A 60 5.90 4.53 2.02
N LEU A 61 4.78 4.56 1.30
CA LEU A 61 4.68 4.00 -0.05
C LEU A 61 5.34 4.91 -1.09
N ARG A 62 5.44 6.21 -0.82
CA ARG A 62 6.17 7.14 -1.68
C ARG A 62 7.67 6.85 -1.66
N ASP A 63 8.24 6.59 -0.48
CA ASP A 63 9.65 6.16 -0.36
C ASP A 63 9.91 4.83 -1.11
N GLN A 64 8.98 3.88 -1.02
CA GLN A 64 9.05 2.66 -1.85
C GLN A 64 9.01 2.96 -3.35
N GLN A 65 8.08 3.80 -3.80
CA GLN A 65 7.94 4.18 -5.20
C GLN A 65 9.21 4.85 -5.73
N GLU A 66 9.80 5.78 -4.97
CA GLU A 66 11.04 6.47 -5.35
C GLU A 66 12.24 5.50 -5.42
N LYS A 67 12.34 4.56 -4.47
CA LYS A 67 13.37 3.51 -4.48
C LYS A 67 13.23 2.56 -5.67
N GLU A 68 12.02 2.18 -6.03
CA GLU A 68 11.75 1.31 -7.19
C GLU A 68 12.13 2.02 -8.50
N VAL A 69 11.78 3.29 -8.66
CA VAL A 69 12.15 4.09 -9.83
C VAL A 69 13.67 4.22 -9.96
N MET A 70 14.37 4.58 -8.88
CA MET A 70 15.84 4.69 -8.87
C MET A 70 16.57 3.36 -9.08
N LYS A 71 15.94 2.22 -8.73
CA LYS A 71 16.50 0.89 -8.98
C LYS A 71 16.39 0.52 -10.46
N ASN A 72 15.28 0.88 -11.11
CA ASN A 72 15.07 0.63 -12.52
C ASN A 72 16.03 1.45 -13.42
N GLU A 73 16.32 2.70 -13.04
CA GLU A 73 17.25 3.56 -13.80
C GLU A 73 18.71 3.08 -13.75
N ARG A 74 19.14 2.40 -12.68
CA ARG A 74 20.51 1.86 -12.55
C ARG A 74 20.73 0.52 -13.26
N GLY A 75 19.66 -0.14 -13.71
CA GLY A 75 19.74 -1.39 -14.49
C GLY A 75 19.94 -1.20 -16.00
N LEU A 76 19.92 0.04 -16.49
CA LEU A 76 19.92 0.39 -17.91
C LEU A 76 21.28 0.88 -18.44
N LEU A 77 22.38 0.70 -17.69
CA LEU A 77 23.72 0.98 -18.21
C LEU A 77 24.34 -0.32 -18.77
N PRO A 78 24.26 -0.58 -20.09
CA PRO A 78 25.05 -1.62 -20.71
C PRO A 78 26.53 -1.25 -20.62
N TRP A 79 27.35 -2.17 -20.12
CA TRP A 79 28.78 -2.26 -20.42
C TRP A 79 28.96 -3.46 -21.35
#